data_AF-A0A359KLF2-F1
#
_entry.id   AF-A0A359KLF2-F1
#
_cell.length_a   1.000
_cell.length_b   1.000
_cell.length_c   1.000
_cell.angle_alpha   90.00
_cell.angle_beta   90.00
_cell.angle_gamma   90.00
#
_symmetry.space_group_name_H-M   'P 1'
#
loop_
_entity.id
_entity.type
_entity.pdbx_description
1 polymer ?
#
loop_
_entity_poly.entity_id
_entity_poly.type
_entity_poly.pdbx_seq_one_letter_code
_entity_poly.pdbx_strand_id
1 'polypeptide(L)'
;MTLHLPTRLRTALLSFALVLTLVAPLQAPLVARAEESLPPAQVVATPLEVAPAIQSVWQAGDGDAAATARAWLWGEKPLAIAVEYQHDSPTGLRSMVYYDKGRLDIPDPSKDQSNPWYVVPASLVREMLTGEIPFGDNVDVQRGKATIPVVGDAAQPQALTYATLAPLASLEAAPSARTG
;
A
#
# COMPACT_ATOMS: atom_id res chain seq x y z
N MET A 1 55.36 57.53 42.13
CA MET A 1 54.27 57.00 42.97
C MET A 1 53.51 55.98 42.14
N THR A 2 54.03 54.75 42.11
CA THR A 2 53.63 53.67 41.19
C THR A 2 52.56 52.80 41.85
N LEU A 3 51.34 52.85 41.31
CA LEU A 3 50.17 52.13 41.81
C LEU A 3 50.36 50.61 41.59
N HIS A 4 50.60 49.85 42.65
CA HIS A 4 50.65 48.39 42.59
C HIS A 4 49.23 47.81 42.62
N LEU A 5 48.77 47.33 41.46
CA LEU A 5 47.47 46.67 41.32
C LEU A 5 47.52 45.25 41.92
N PRO A 6 46.57 44.85 42.80
CA PRO A 6 46.60 43.56 43.47
C PRO A 6 46.39 42.39 42.50
N THR A 7 47.11 41.29 42.73
CA THR A 7 47.26 40.13 41.82
C THR A 7 45.95 39.48 41.41
N ARG A 8 44.90 39.56 42.24
CA ARG A 8 43.56 39.04 41.93
C ARG A 8 42.84 39.82 40.82
N LEU A 9 43.14 41.11 40.66
CA LEU A 9 42.57 41.96 39.61
C LEU A 9 43.25 41.73 38.26
N ARG A 10 44.55 41.39 38.27
CA ARG A 10 45.31 40.98 37.07
C ARG A 10 44.80 39.66 36.49
N THR A 11 44.51 38.67 37.33
CA THR A 11 43.92 37.40 36.89
C THR A 11 42.48 37.55 36.38
N ALA A 12 41.67 38.44 36.97
CA ALA A 12 40.30 38.70 36.51
C ALA A 12 40.27 39.37 35.11
N LEU A 13 41.19 40.30 34.83
CA LEU A 13 41.32 40.97 33.53
C LEU A 13 41.89 40.02 32.45
N LEU A 14 42.83 39.14 32.79
CA LEU A 14 43.34 38.09 31.88
C LEU A 14 42.27 37.02 31.56
N SER A 15 41.40 36.69 32.51
CA SER A 15 40.27 35.77 32.31
C SER A 15 39.24 36.35 31.34
N PHE A 16 38.94 37.65 31.46
CA PHE A 16 37.99 38.33 30.60
C PHE A 16 38.54 38.49 29.17
N ALA A 17 39.83 38.77 29.00
CA ALA A 17 40.47 38.86 27.67
C ALA A 17 40.63 37.49 26.97
N LEU A 18 40.83 36.41 27.73
CA LEU A 18 40.93 35.04 27.18
C LEU A 18 39.55 34.46 26.80
N VAL A 19 38.49 34.80 27.54
CA VAL A 19 37.12 34.40 27.20
C VAL A 19 36.57 35.22 26.02
N LEU A 20 36.97 36.48 25.86
CA LEU A 20 36.55 37.32 24.73
C LEU A 20 37.26 37.01 23.40
N THR A 21 38.33 36.20 23.42
CA THR A 21 39.08 35.81 22.20
C THR A 21 38.71 34.41 21.68
N LEU A 22 37.86 33.67 22.40
CA LEU A 22 37.37 32.34 21.99
C LEU A 22 35.93 32.36 21.42
N VAL A 23 35.44 33.54 21.02
CA VAL A 23 34.19 33.70 20.25
C VAL A 23 34.48 34.46 18.97
N ALA A 24 35.44 33.97 18.19
CA ALA A 24 35.44 34.28 16.77
C ALA A 24 34.28 33.50 16.15
N PRO A 25 33.27 34.15 15.53
CA PRO A 25 32.34 33.40 14.71
C PRO A 25 33.17 32.86 13.55
N LEU A 26 33.34 31.55 13.50
CA LEU A 26 33.85 30.85 12.34
C LEU A 26 32.80 31.05 11.22
N GLN A 27 32.81 32.22 10.60
CA GLN A 27 32.09 32.47 9.36
C GLN A 27 32.87 31.76 8.27
N ALA A 28 32.80 30.43 8.26
CA ALA A 28 32.99 29.71 7.03
C ALA A 28 32.01 30.34 6.03
N PRO A 29 32.44 30.79 4.84
CA PRO A 29 31.48 31.09 3.81
C PRO A 29 30.72 29.78 3.62
N LEU A 30 29.44 29.79 3.93
CA LEU A 30 28.52 28.81 3.38
C LEU A 30 28.58 29.09 1.88
N VAL A 31 29.57 28.51 1.21
CA VAL A 31 29.47 28.26 -0.22
C VAL A 31 28.26 27.37 -0.27
N ALA A 32 27.11 27.97 -0.58
CA ALA A 32 25.95 27.24 -1.01
C ALA A 32 26.50 26.32 -2.09
N ARG A 33 26.66 25.03 -1.74
CA ARG A 33 26.87 24.01 -2.73
C ARG A 33 25.70 24.27 -3.66
N ALA A 34 25.98 24.77 -4.86
CA ALA A 34 24.95 24.88 -5.88
C ALA A 34 24.25 23.54 -5.82
N GLU A 35 22.95 23.54 -5.50
CA GLU A 35 22.17 22.32 -5.53
C GLU A 35 22.34 21.83 -6.95
N GLU A 36 23.22 20.85 -7.12
CA GLU A 36 23.42 20.22 -8.39
C GLU A 36 22.07 19.61 -8.66
N SER A 37 21.29 20.29 -9.50
CA SER A 37 19.91 19.92 -9.77
C SER A 37 20.01 18.53 -10.36
N LEU A 38 19.76 17.53 -9.51
CA LEU A 38 19.64 16.16 -9.95
C LEU A 38 18.68 16.23 -11.14
N PRO A 39 19.08 15.72 -12.32
CA PRO A 39 18.16 15.68 -13.45
C PRO A 39 16.86 15.06 -12.93
N PRO A 40 15.68 15.60 -13.30
CA PRO A 40 14.42 15.07 -12.79
C PRO A 40 14.46 13.57 -13.02
N ALA A 41 14.45 12.79 -11.94
CA ALA A 41 14.45 11.35 -12.05
C ALA A 41 13.23 11.02 -12.89
N GLN A 42 13.44 10.52 -14.11
CA GLN A 42 12.36 10.03 -14.93
C GLN A 42 11.90 8.74 -14.25
N VAL A 43 10.92 8.87 -13.34
CA VAL A 43 10.24 7.73 -12.76
C VAL A 43 9.38 7.14 -13.88
N VAL A 44 9.97 6.23 -14.65
CA VAL A 44 9.22 5.39 -15.57
C VAL A 44 8.48 4.38 -14.70
N ALA A 45 7.20 4.63 -14.46
CA ALA A 45 6.34 3.66 -13.78
C ALA A 45 6.20 2.43 -14.69
N THR A 46 6.75 1.30 -14.27
CA THR A 46 6.49 0.02 -14.93
C THR A 46 5.02 -0.33 -14.72
N PRO A 47 4.24 -0.60 -15.79
CA PRO A 47 2.88 -1.08 -15.64
C PRO A 47 2.86 -2.37 -14.81
N LEU A 48 1.87 -2.51 -13.93
CA LEU A 48 1.65 -3.78 -13.25
C LEU A 48 1.18 -4.83 -14.26
N GLU A 49 1.73 -6.03 -14.15
CA GLU A 49 1.34 -7.18 -14.96
C GLU A 49 0.65 -8.23 -14.09
N VAL A 50 -0.17 -9.08 -14.72
CA VAL A 50 -0.80 -10.21 -14.04
C VAL A 50 0.30 -11.21 -13.66
N ALA A 51 0.40 -11.51 -12.36
CA ALA A 51 1.35 -12.50 -11.88
C ALA A 51 1.11 -13.87 -12.56
N PRO A 52 2.16 -14.59 -12.99
CA PRO A 52 2.01 -15.88 -13.67
C PRO A 52 1.16 -16.89 -12.89
N ALA A 53 1.28 -16.93 -11.56
CA ALA A 53 0.49 -17.81 -10.72
C ALA A 53 -1.02 -17.50 -10.79
N ILE A 54 -1.40 -16.22 -10.78
CA ILE A 54 -2.81 -15.80 -10.96
C ILE A 54 -3.28 -16.15 -12.37
N GLN A 55 -2.44 -15.90 -13.38
CA GLN A 55 -2.75 -16.27 -14.76
C GLN A 55 -3.01 -17.76 -14.91
N SER A 56 -2.25 -18.62 -14.23
CA SER A 56 -2.47 -20.07 -14.24
C SER A 56 -3.83 -20.46 -13.63
N VAL A 57 -4.23 -19.86 -12.51
CA VAL A 57 -5.55 -20.10 -11.90
C VAL A 57 -6.68 -19.64 -12.81
N TRP A 58 -6.55 -18.45 -13.42
CA TRP A 58 -7.53 -17.97 -14.39
C TRP A 58 -7.62 -18.89 -15.62
N GLN A 59 -6.47 -19.31 -16.19
CA GLN A 59 -6.48 -20.22 -17.34
C GLN A 59 -7.14 -21.56 -17.02
N ALA A 60 -6.93 -22.10 -15.82
CA ALA A 60 -7.58 -23.34 -15.41
C ALA A 60 -9.10 -23.23 -15.29
N GLY A 61 -9.63 -22.04 -14.96
CA GLY A 61 -11.08 -21.80 -14.88
C GLY A 61 -11.73 -21.41 -16.21
N ASP A 62 -11.07 -20.49 -16.93
CA ASP A 62 -11.65 -19.68 -18.01
C ASP A 62 -10.84 -19.68 -19.31
N GLY A 63 -9.67 -20.32 -19.36
CA GLY A 63 -8.75 -20.22 -20.51
C GLY A 63 -9.34 -20.70 -21.85
N ASP A 64 -10.29 -21.63 -21.81
CA ASP A 64 -10.99 -22.17 -22.97
C ASP A 64 -12.48 -21.75 -23.03
N ALA A 65 -12.92 -20.84 -22.15
CA ALA A 65 -14.34 -20.64 -21.94
C ALA A 65 -15.07 -20.08 -23.16
N ALA A 66 -14.44 -19.14 -23.86
CA ALA A 66 -14.94 -18.63 -25.13
C ALA A 66 -14.96 -19.73 -26.22
N ALA A 67 -13.89 -20.52 -26.33
CA ALA A 67 -13.75 -21.54 -27.37
C ALA A 67 -14.74 -22.69 -27.22
N THR A 68 -15.19 -22.96 -25.99
CA THR A 68 -16.13 -24.04 -25.66
C THR A 68 -17.55 -23.54 -25.34
N ALA A 69 -17.82 -22.24 -25.52
CA ALA A 69 -19.12 -21.61 -25.26
C ALA A 69 -19.69 -21.87 -23.85
N ARG A 70 -18.81 -21.97 -22.84
CA ARG A 70 -19.16 -22.16 -21.42
C ARG A 70 -19.22 -20.80 -20.71
N ALA A 71 -19.92 -20.76 -19.58
CA ALA A 71 -19.95 -19.57 -18.73
C ALA A 71 -18.57 -19.30 -18.10
N TRP A 72 -18.23 -18.02 -17.96
CA TRP A 72 -17.03 -17.57 -17.26
C TRP A 72 -17.17 -17.74 -15.75
N LEU A 73 -16.14 -18.29 -15.11
CA LEU A 73 -16.00 -18.38 -13.66
C LEU A 73 -15.54 -17.04 -13.06
N TRP A 74 -14.49 -16.45 -13.62
CA TRP A 74 -13.91 -15.17 -13.17
C TRP A 74 -14.30 -14.04 -14.11
N GLY A 75 -14.23 -14.27 -15.42
CA GLY A 75 -14.51 -13.27 -16.46
C GLY A 75 -13.51 -13.37 -17.62
N GLU A 76 -13.88 -12.75 -18.75
CA GLU A 76 -13.12 -12.84 -20.02
C GLU A 76 -11.68 -12.33 -19.92
N LYS A 77 -11.43 -11.31 -19.09
CA LYS A 77 -10.12 -10.68 -18.96
C LYS A 77 -9.96 -9.95 -17.62
N PRO A 78 -8.72 -9.66 -17.21
CA PRO A 78 -8.44 -8.74 -16.10
C PRO A 78 -9.07 -7.36 -16.34
N LEU A 79 -9.70 -6.81 -15.31
CA LEU A 79 -10.25 -5.45 -15.29
C LEU A 79 -9.31 -4.46 -14.60
N ALA A 80 -8.61 -4.92 -13.55
CA ALA A 80 -7.63 -4.12 -12.83
C ALA A 80 -6.60 -5.01 -12.16
N ILE A 81 -5.37 -4.50 -12.04
CA ILE A 81 -4.26 -5.14 -11.32
C ILE A 81 -3.86 -4.16 -10.23
N ALA A 82 -3.71 -4.64 -9.00
CA ALA A 82 -3.32 -3.80 -7.88
C ALA A 82 -2.31 -4.53 -6.96
N VAL A 83 -1.50 -3.73 -6.29
CA VAL A 83 -0.64 -4.13 -5.19
C VAL A 83 -0.95 -3.19 -4.04
N GLU A 84 -1.19 -3.74 -2.86
CA GLU A 84 -1.51 -2.94 -1.68
C GLU A 84 -0.93 -3.56 -0.41
N TYR A 85 -1.05 -2.81 0.70
CA TYR A 85 -0.58 -3.27 1.99
C TYR A 85 -1.27 -4.57 2.42
N GLN A 86 -0.53 -5.46 3.08
CA GLN A 86 -1.05 -6.65 3.73
C GLN A 86 -0.27 -6.89 5.02
N HIS A 87 -0.96 -6.85 6.16
CA HIS A 87 -0.38 -6.87 7.49
C HIS A 87 0.44 -8.13 7.77
N ASP A 88 -0.10 -9.29 7.39
CA ASP A 88 0.52 -10.58 7.72
C ASP A 88 1.57 -11.03 6.70
N SER A 89 1.73 -10.33 5.57
CA SER A 89 2.81 -10.65 4.64
C SER A 89 4.13 -10.10 5.18
N PRO A 90 5.22 -10.88 5.23
CA PRO A 90 6.56 -10.38 5.52
C PRO A 90 7.04 -9.29 4.57
N THR A 91 6.50 -9.24 3.35
CA THR A 91 6.78 -8.16 2.40
C THR A 91 5.94 -6.90 2.67
N GLY A 92 4.92 -7.01 3.50
CA GLY A 92 3.92 -5.98 3.75
C GLY A 92 2.97 -5.76 2.57
N LEU A 93 2.99 -6.62 1.55
CA LEU A 93 2.26 -6.44 0.30
C LEU A 93 1.41 -7.66 -0.04
N ARG A 94 0.27 -7.42 -0.68
CA ARG A 94 -0.45 -8.41 -1.48
C ARG A 94 -0.60 -7.92 -2.91
N SER A 95 -0.63 -8.87 -3.85
CA SER A 95 -0.93 -8.60 -5.26
C SER A 95 -2.31 -9.15 -5.59
N MET A 96 -3.06 -8.45 -6.43
CA MET A 96 -4.45 -8.80 -6.73
C MET A 96 -4.83 -8.46 -8.17
N VAL A 97 -5.74 -9.26 -8.72
CA VAL A 97 -6.32 -9.04 -10.05
C VAL A 97 -7.83 -9.14 -9.96
N TYR A 98 -8.51 -8.07 -10.38
CA TYR A 98 -9.96 -8.01 -10.49
C TYR A 98 -10.41 -8.51 -11.85
N TYR A 99 -11.48 -9.30 -11.85
CA TYR A 99 -12.21 -9.78 -13.01
C TYR A 99 -13.68 -9.37 -12.88
N ASP A 100 -14.47 -9.64 -13.92
CA ASP A 100 -15.91 -9.32 -13.94
C ASP A 100 -16.69 -9.90 -12.75
N LYS A 101 -16.35 -11.13 -12.33
CA LYS A 101 -17.12 -11.90 -11.33
C LYS A 101 -16.42 -12.08 -10.00
N GLY A 102 -15.19 -11.58 -9.86
CA GLY A 102 -14.41 -11.81 -8.65
C GLY A 102 -13.02 -11.22 -8.69
N ARG A 103 -12.21 -11.57 -7.69
CA ARG A 103 -10.82 -11.14 -7.56
C ARG A 103 -9.98 -12.31 -7.08
N LEU A 104 -8.77 -12.42 -7.62
CA LEU A 104 -7.76 -13.38 -7.20
C LEU A 104 -6.62 -12.61 -6.53
N ASP A 105 -6.24 -13.07 -5.34
CA ASP A 105 -5.22 -12.45 -4.49
C ASP A 105 -4.03 -13.41 -4.31
N ILE A 106 -2.82 -12.85 -4.26
CA ILE A 106 -1.64 -13.45 -3.64
C ILE A 106 -1.44 -12.69 -2.33
N PRO A 107 -1.87 -13.23 -1.18
CA PRO A 107 -1.80 -12.54 0.10
C PRO A 107 -0.36 -12.28 0.55
N ASP A 108 0.55 -13.20 0.23
CA ASP A 108 1.96 -13.08 0.58
C ASP A 108 2.86 -13.57 -0.56
N PRO A 109 3.46 -12.64 -1.34
CA PRO A 109 4.30 -12.99 -2.48
C PRO A 109 5.63 -13.65 -2.10
N SER A 110 5.98 -13.70 -0.81
CA SER A 110 7.18 -14.40 -0.33
C SER A 110 6.98 -15.90 -0.09
N LYS A 111 5.74 -16.39 -0.15
CA LYS A 111 5.40 -17.81 0.06
C LYS A 111 5.81 -18.68 -1.12
N ASP A 112 5.89 -19.98 -0.85
CA ASP A 112 6.13 -20.99 -1.88
C ASP A 112 4.99 -21.01 -2.90
N GLN A 113 5.31 -20.72 -4.15
CA GLN A 113 4.33 -20.68 -5.25
C GLN A 113 3.75 -22.06 -5.58
N SER A 114 4.36 -23.14 -5.11
CA SER A 114 3.83 -24.50 -5.24
C SER A 114 2.70 -24.81 -4.25
N ASN A 115 2.48 -23.96 -3.24
CA ASN A 115 1.38 -24.10 -2.30
C ASN A 115 0.04 -23.93 -3.06
N PRO A 116 -0.91 -24.88 -2.95
CA PRO A 116 -2.21 -24.75 -3.61
C PRO A 116 -3.03 -23.52 -3.15
N TRP A 117 -2.67 -22.93 -2.01
CA TRP A 117 -3.28 -21.71 -1.46
C TRP A 117 -2.43 -20.46 -1.69
N TYR A 118 -1.42 -20.51 -2.57
CA TYR A 118 -0.61 -19.34 -2.92
C TYR A 118 -1.46 -18.25 -3.61
N VAL A 119 -2.40 -18.67 -4.46
CA VAL A 119 -3.42 -17.81 -5.06
C VAL A 119 -4.77 -18.19 -4.45
N VAL A 120 -5.48 -17.20 -3.92
CA VAL A 120 -6.79 -17.42 -3.28
C VAL A 120 -7.85 -16.51 -3.87
N PRO A 121 -9.11 -16.96 -3.97
CA PRO A 121 -10.21 -16.08 -4.27
C PRO A 121 -10.47 -15.12 -3.12
N ALA A 122 -10.66 -13.85 -3.46
CA ALA A 122 -11.08 -12.84 -2.51
C ALA A 122 -12.53 -13.04 -2.06
N SER A 123 -12.86 -12.56 -0.85
CA SER A 123 -14.24 -12.43 -0.39
C SER A 123 -14.90 -11.14 -0.92
N LEU A 124 -14.66 -10.79 -2.20
CA LEU A 124 -15.00 -9.48 -2.76
C LEU A 124 -16.49 -9.10 -2.61
N VAL A 125 -17.39 -10.06 -2.77
CA VAL A 125 -18.84 -9.83 -2.57
C VAL A 125 -19.15 -9.44 -1.12
N ARG A 126 -18.53 -10.11 -0.15
CA ARG A 126 -18.68 -9.76 1.27
C ARG A 126 -18.12 -8.37 1.54
N GLU A 127 -16.93 -8.06 1.01
CA GLU A 127 -16.30 -6.73 1.12
C GLU A 127 -17.25 -5.65 0.58
N MET A 128 -17.89 -5.87 -0.58
CA MET A 128 -18.84 -4.92 -1.17
C MET A 128 -20.15 -4.77 -0.38
N LEU A 129 -20.66 -5.85 0.21
CA LEU A 129 -21.89 -5.82 1.03
C LEU A 129 -21.66 -5.16 2.40
N THR A 130 -20.52 -5.41 3.01
CA THR A 130 -20.21 -4.94 4.38
C THR A 130 -19.48 -3.62 4.42
N GLY A 131 -18.67 -3.34 3.39
CA GLY A 131 -17.64 -2.32 3.43
C GLY A 131 -16.43 -2.70 4.29
N GLU A 132 -16.36 -3.90 4.85
CA GLU A 132 -15.21 -4.38 5.63
C GLU A 132 -14.18 -4.96 4.66
N ILE A 133 -13.06 -4.26 4.49
CA ILE A 133 -11.96 -4.71 3.62
C ILE A 133 -10.86 -5.32 4.50
N PRO A 134 -10.53 -6.60 4.35
CA PRO A 134 -9.49 -7.23 5.13
C PRO A 134 -8.11 -6.85 4.61
N PHE A 135 -7.20 -6.55 5.52
CA PHE A 135 -5.76 -6.30 5.33
C PHE A 135 -4.90 -7.28 6.13
N GLY A 136 -5.50 -8.30 6.74
CA GLY A 136 -4.84 -9.30 7.57
C GLY A 136 -5.82 -10.07 8.43
N ASP A 137 -5.31 -11.03 9.18
CA ASP A 137 -6.06 -11.78 10.16
C ASP A 137 -6.53 -10.84 11.27
N ASN A 138 -7.84 -10.63 11.34
CA ASN A 138 -8.48 -9.67 12.25
C ASN A 138 -8.02 -8.22 12.05
N VAL A 139 -7.47 -7.89 10.88
CA VAL A 139 -7.11 -6.53 10.49
C VAL A 139 -8.01 -6.13 9.34
N ASP A 140 -9.06 -5.40 9.64
CA ASP A 140 -10.03 -4.93 8.66
C ASP A 140 -10.15 -3.42 8.68
N VAL A 141 -10.48 -2.86 7.52
CA VAL A 141 -10.73 -1.44 7.38
C VAL A 141 -12.15 -1.22 6.88
N GLN A 142 -12.94 -0.47 7.65
CA GLN A 142 -14.28 -0.09 7.25
C GLN A 142 -14.26 0.97 6.14
N ARG A 143 -15.03 0.72 5.09
CA ARG A 143 -15.36 1.60 3.97
C ARG A 143 -16.88 1.72 3.83
N GLY A 144 -17.30 2.54 2.88
CA GLY A 144 -18.69 2.53 2.43
C GLY A 144 -19.03 1.23 1.71
N LYS A 145 -20.26 0.76 1.89
CA LYS A 145 -20.83 -0.35 1.11
C LYS A 145 -20.85 0.05 -0.37
N ALA A 146 -20.61 -0.91 -1.27
CA ALA A 146 -20.40 -0.58 -2.67
C ALA A 146 -21.71 -0.18 -3.37
N THR A 147 -21.72 0.99 -4.02
CA THR A 147 -22.84 1.46 -4.86
C THR A 147 -22.72 0.97 -6.31
N ILE A 148 -21.99 -0.12 -6.54
CA ILE A 148 -21.84 -0.76 -7.84
C ILE A 148 -23.05 -1.68 -8.07
N PRO A 149 -23.67 -1.69 -9.25
CA PRO A 149 -24.74 -2.62 -9.58
C PRO A 149 -24.28 -4.08 -9.46
N VAL A 150 -25.16 -4.93 -8.92
CA VAL A 150 -24.91 -6.38 -8.81
C VAL A 150 -25.07 -7.06 -10.17
N VAL A 151 -25.97 -6.55 -10.99
CA VAL A 151 -26.29 -7.04 -12.34
C VAL A 151 -26.60 -5.86 -13.25
N GLY A 152 -26.44 -6.04 -14.56
CA GLY A 152 -26.79 -5.04 -15.57
C GLY A 152 -25.71 -3.98 -15.78
N ASP A 153 -26.10 -2.91 -16.47
CA ASP A 153 -25.24 -1.77 -16.82
C ASP A 153 -24.99 -0.86 -15.60
N ALA A 154 -23.78 -0.32 -15.49
CA ALA A 154 -23.41 0.71 -14.52
C ALA A 154 -24.30 1.97 -14.55
N ALA A 155 -24.80 2.36 -15.73
CA ALA A 155 -25.62 3.55 -15.95
C ALA A 155 -27.14 3.31 -15.83
N GLN A 156 -27.59 2.08 -15.54
CA GLN A 156 -29.01 1.78 -15.50
C GLN A 156 -29.74 2.55 -14.36
N PRO A 157 -30.93 3.11 -14.61
CA PRO A 157 -31.73 3.75 -13.56
C PRO A 157 -32.10 2.75 -12.46
N GLN A 158 -32.07 3.21 -11.20
CA GLN A 158 -32.52 2.42 -10.03
C GLN A 158 -31.84 1.04 -9.91
N ALA A 159 -30.54 0.98 -10.20
CA ALA A 159 -29.76 -0.25 -10.10
C ALA A 159 -29.84 -0.89 -8.70
N LEU A 160 -29.98 -2.21 -8.67
CA LEU A 160 -29.78 -3.00 -7.46
C LEU A 160 -28.28 -3.09 -7.19
N THR A 161 -27.79 -2.38 -6.17
CA THR A 161 -26.37 -2.36 -5.79
C THR A 161 -26.09 -3.21 -4.57
N TYR A 162 -24.82 -3.53 -4.33
CA TYR A 162 -24.42 -4.20 -3.08
C TYR A 162 -24.85 -3.40 -1.84
N ALA A 163 -24.78 -2.06 -1.88
CA ALA A 163 -25.28 -1.21 -0.81
C ALA A 163 -26.78 -1.36 -0.56
N THR A 164 -27.59 -1.49 -1.62
CA THR A 164 -29.04 -1.74 -1.48
C THR A 164 -29.36 -3.13 -0.91
N LEU A 165 -28.53 -4.13 -1.22
CA LEU A 165 -28.72 -5.51 -0.75
C LEU A 165 -28.12 -5.77 0.63
N ALA A 166 -27.17 -4.96 1.06
CA ALA A 166 -26.46 -5.16 2.32
C ALA A 166 -27.35 -5.37 3.56
N PRO A 167 -28.50 -4.68 3.73
CA PRO A 167 -29.38 -4.94 4.87
C PRO A 167 -30.09 -6.30 4.83
N LEU A 168 -30.12 -6.95 3.66
CA LEU A 168 -30.78 -8.24 3.42
C LEU A 168 -29.79 -9.42 3.45
N ALA A 169 -28.49 -9.13 3.53
CA ALA A 169 -27.46 -10.15 3.49
C ALA A 169 -27.36 -10.89 4.83
N SER A 170 -27.42 -12.21 4.79
CA SER A 170 -26.95 -13.06 5.89
C SER A 170 -25.49 -13.40 5.61
N LEU A 171 -24.60 -12.95 6.49
CA LEU A 171 -23.16 -13.10 6.33
C LEU A 171 -22.59 -13.89 7.49
N GLU A 172 -21.80 -14.91 7.19
CA GLU A 172 -20.93 -15.52 8.19
C GLU A 172 -19.78 -14.58 8.56
N ALA A 173 -19.13 -14.85 9.70
CA ALA A 173 -17.87 -14.20 10.04
C ALA A 173 -16.88 -14.38 8.88
N ALA A 174 -16.06 -13.35 8.61
CA ALA A 174 -15.04 -13.48 7.58
C ALA A 174 -14.16 -14.71 7.90
N PRO A 175 -13.79 -15.53 6.89
CA PRO A 175 -12.93 -16.69 7.11
C PRO A 175 -11.70 -16.25 7.89
N SER A 176 -11.56 -16.77 9.11
CA SER A 176 -10.41 -16.49 9.97
C SER A 176 -9.26 -17.37 9.49
N ALA A 177 -8.07 -16.76 9.34
CA ALA A 177 -6.87 -17.34 8.76
C ALA A 177 -6.88 -17.37 7.22
N ARG A 178 -6.36 -16.30 6.62
CA ARG A 178 -5.81 -16.35 5.26
C ARG A 178 -4.31 -16.70 5.32
N THR A 179 -3.96 -17.62 6.22
CA THR A 179 -2.59 -18.13 6.37
C THR A 179 -2.35 -19.24 5.34
N GLY A 180 -1.95 -18.84 4.13
CA GLY A 180 -1.20 -19.71 3.22
C GLY A 180 0.28 -19.77 3.61
#